data_AF-A0A842TM78-F1
#
_entry.id   AF-A0A842TM78-F1
#
_cell.length_a   1.000
_cell.length_b   1.000
_cell.length_c   1.000
_cell.angle_alpha   90.00
_cell.angle_beta   90.00
_cell.angle_gamma   90.00
#
_symmetry.space_group_name_H-M   'P 1'
#
loop_
_entity.id
_entity.type
_entity.pdbx_description
1 polymer ?
#
loop_
_entity_poly.entity_id
_entity_poly.type
_entity_poly.pdbx_seq_one_letter_code
_entity_poly.pdbx_strand_id
1 'polypeptide(L)'
;MINNSSNSSDESTLDKELERYARQILIEEWDQDKLSKSTVFIAGVGALGTVVSLNLALMGVRKLILCDYDTIELSNLSRQILFFKEDVGNFKVDAAKKNLKLFNPNVIVETHNSKLQELNKKVFEEVDVIVDGLDTFGARRWLNSFAIDIQKPLIHGGLFGWLGNIQIVIPNKTACLECQPLIPRKRLQKPCTPLGEVRRKDRNIIDKEVEEKIPSILTTSSIIAGIQSQIALKILLGLKLPEENYIFYDGLSESFTKLKLNKNESCIVCSEKYRAKGVEFAVSKNDSIRKIKDRLIMTYDLDEPFKLMFKGKILGDNKKIRDLEIENRDAFFVWNKNIVHPMKFYAIITEKVEPTTITIPEDTKIFELKLKWGTITDTKEKIKKEAKKQGQEVEFFKTQKLKKGLYLVRYKKFRKK
;
A
#
# COMPACT_ATOMS: atom_id res chain seq x y z
N MET A 1 -4.45 21.72 62.52
CA MET A 1 -5.07 22.20 61.27
C MET A 1 -4.18 21.75 60.12
N ILE A 2 -4.52 20.62 59.50
CA ILE A 2 -3.85 20.14 58.29
C ILE A 2 -4.86 20.35 57.17
N ASN A 3 -4.49 21.21 56.21
CA ASN A 3 -5.33 21.58 55.07
C ASN A 3 -5.51 20.39 54.12
N ASN A 4 -6.72 19.83 54.11
CA ASN A 4 -7.24 18.97 53.05
C ASN A 4 -7.92 19.84 51.99
N SER A 5 -7.19 20.38 51.03
CA SER A 5 -7.78 21.21 49.97
C SER A 5 -7.19 20.97 48.58
N SER A 6 -6.96 19.70 48.20
CA SER A 6 -6.45 19.38 46.86
C SER A 6 -7.04 18.14 46.17
N ASN A 7 -8.19 17.59 46.60
CA ASN A 7 -8.75 16.36 46.00
C ASN A 7 -10.12 16.48 45.29
N SER A 8 -10.82 17.62 45.36
CA SER A 8 -12.20 17.67 44.86
C SER A 8 -12.38 17.81 43.34
N SER A 9 -11.36 18.27 42.62
CA SER A 9 -11.45 18.46 41.15
C SER A 9 -11.17 17.18 40.36
N ASP A 10 -10.26 16.33 40.83
CA ASP A 10 -9.89 15.07 40.17
C ASP A 10 -10.97 13.98 40.35
N GLU A 11 -11.58 13.87 41.54
CA GLU A 11 -12.73 12.97 41.76
C GLU A 11 -13.89 13.28 40.80
N SER A 12 -14.22 14.56 40.62
CA SER A 12 -15.32 14.98 39.75
C SER A 12 -15.07 14.71 38.26
N THR A 13 -13.81 14.59 37.84
CA THR A 13 -13.43 14.34 36.45
C THR A 13 -13.39 12.84 36.16
N LEU A 14 -12.90 12.05 37.12
CA LEU A 14 -12.90 10.59 37.06
C LEU A 14 -14.32 10.03 37.06
N ASP A 15 -15.21 10.56 37.93
CA ASP A 15 -16.60 10.13 38.02
C ASP A 15 -17.37 10.39 36.71
N LYS A 16 -17.11 11.53 36.05
CA LYS A 16 -17.72 11.85 34.75
C LYS A 16 -17.20 10.97 33.61
N GLU A 17 -15.93 10.59 33.64
CA GLU A 17 -15.37 9.65 32.66
C GLU A 17 -15.92 8.24 32.86
N LEU A 18 -16.07 7.79 34.11
CA LEU A 18 -16.72 6.53 34.44
C LEU A 18 -18.19 6.52 34.00
N GLU A 19 -18.93 7.62 34.21
CA GLU A 19 -20.30 7.78 33.71
C GLU A 19 -20.37 7.73 32.18
N ARG A 20 -19.45 8.40 31.48
CA ARG A 20 -19.37 8.42 30.01
C ARG A 20 -19.22 7.02 29.42
N TYR A 21 -18.45 6.15 30.05
CA TYR A 21 -18.15 4.79 29.57
C TYR A 21 -18.90 3.68 30.31
N ALA A 22 -19.88 4.04 31.16
CA ALA A 22 -20.57 3.10 32.04
C ALA A 22 -21.19 1.91 31.29
N ARG A 23 -21.68 2.11 30.05
CA ARG A 23 -22.25 1.03 29.24
C ARG A 23 -21.18 0.12 28.64
N GLN A 24 -20.05 0.67 28.25
CA GLN A 24 -18.96 -0.06 27.62
C GLN A 24 -18.21 -0.91 28.63
N ILE A 25 -18.04 -0.42 29.87
CA ILE A 25 -17.42 -1.16 30.99
C ILE A 25 -18.18 -2.46 31.33
N LEU A 26 -19.45 -2.59 30.90
CA LEU A 26 -20.22 -3.83 31.06
C LEU A 26 -19.80 -4.95 30.09
N ILE A 27 -19.01 -4.65 29.06
CA ILE A 27 -18.54 -5.62 28.06
C ILE A 27 -17.29 -6.30 28.61
N GLU A 28 -17.27 -7.63 28.63
CA GLU A 28 -16.18 -8.44 29.23
C GLU A 28 -14.80 -8.08 28.65
N GLU A 29 -14.71 -7.89 27.33
CA GLU A 29 -13.45 -7.56 26.66
C GLU A 29 -13.07 -6.08 26.70
N TRP A 30 -13.88 -5.22 27.34
CA TRP A 30 -13.62 -3.79 27.39
C TRP A 30 -12.63 -3.43 28.50
N ASP A 31 -11.58 -2.70 28.13
CA ASP A 31 -10.56 -2.20 29.06
C ASP A 31 -10.34 -0.70 28.82
N GLN A 32 -11.00 0.11 29.64
CA GLN A 32 -10.92 1.57 29.54
C GLN A 32 -9.53 2.09 29.94
N ASP A 33 -8.83 1.45 30.87
CA ASP A 33 -7.48 1.86 31.28
C ASP A 33 -6.52 1.73 30.10
N LYS A 34 -6.62 0.63 29.35
CA LYS A 34 -5.82 0.41 28.15
C LYS A 34 -6.12 1.42 27.04
N LEU A 35 -7.40 1.70 26.78
CA LEU A 35 -7.80 2.73 25.79
C LEU A 35 -7.33 4.12 26.20
N SER A 36 -7.43 4.46 27.50
CA SER A 36 -6.98 5.74 28.08
C SER A 36 -5.46 5.93 28.08
N LYS A 37 -4.69 4.92 27.63
CA LYS A 37 -3.24 5.01 27.41
C LYS A 37 -2.86 4.92 25.92
N SER A 38 -3.79 4.50 25.07
CA SER A 38 -3.56 4.21 23.66
C SER A 38 -3.40 5.46 22.80
N THR A 39 -2.58 5.36 21.76
CA THR A 39 -2.35 6.39 20.75
C THR A 39 -2.60 5.86 19.34
N VAL A 40 -3.43 6.55 18.57
CA VAL A 40 -3.76 6.17 17.18
C VAL A 40 -3.31 7.26 16.22
N PHE A 41 -2.60 6.87 15.17
CA PHE A 41 -2.27 7.76 14.05
C PHE A 41 -3.28 7.58 12.92
N ILE A 42 -3.82 8.69 12.41
CA ILE A 42 -4.82 8.71 11.35
C ILE A 42 -4.26 9.50 10.16
N ALA A 43 -3.97 8.79 9.09
CA ALA A 43 -3.44 9.33 7.84
C ALA A 43 -4.59 9.73 6.91
N GLY A 44 -4.80 11.03 6.71
CA GLY A 44 -5.94 11.57 5.98
C GLY A 44 -7.16 11.74 6.87
N VAL A 45 -7.68 12.97 6.92
CA VAL A 45 -8.87 13.40 7.67
C VAL A 45 -10.00 13.72 6.70
N GLY A 46 -10.15 12.88 5.68
CA GLY A 46 -11.26 12.88 4.73
C GLY A 46 -12.43 12.04 5.20
N ALA A 47 -13.20 11.48 4.26
CA ALA A 47 -14.45 10.76 4.55
C ALA A 47 -14.29 9.62 5.57
N LEU A 48 -13.22 8.83 5.46
CA LEU A 48 -12.93 7.76 6.43
C LEU A 48 -12.34 8.31 7.72
N GLY A 49 -11.31 9.15 7.59
CA GLY A 49 -10.58 9.70 8.72
C GLY A 49 -11.46 10.46 9.71
N THR A 50 -12.45 11.23 9.24
CA THR A 50 -13.37 11.94 10.13
C THR A 50 -14.21 10.99 10.99
N VAL A 51 -14.69 9.89 10.40
CA VAL A 51 -15.51 8.91 11.12
C VAL A 51 -14.66 8.11 12.09
N VAL A 52 -13.47 7.66 11.67
CA VAL A 52 -12.58 6.90 12.56
C VAL A 52 -12.11 7.75 13.75
N SER A 53 -11.71 9.00 13.49
CA SER A 53 -11.27 9.91 14.57
C SER A 53 -12.38 10.13 15.59
N LEU A 54 -13.62 10.35 15.13
CA LEU A 54 -14.77 10.53 16.01
C LEU A 54 -15.05 9.27 16.84
N ASN A 55 -15.12 8.11 16.19
CA ASN A 55 -15.38 6.85 16.87
C ASN A 55 -14.34 6.57 17.96
N LEU A 56 -13.05 6.70 17.65
CA LEU A 56 -11.98 6.42 18.60
C LEU A 56 -11.94 7.43 19.75
N ALA A 57 -12.19 8.72 19.48
CA ALA A 57 -12.33 9.72 20.54
C ALA A 57 -13.50 9.39 21.48
N LEU A 58 -14.65 8.97 20.94
CA LEU A 58 -15.82 8.58 21.71
C LEU A 58 -15.68 7.23 22.41
N MET A 59 -14.77 6.36 21.96
CA MET A 59 -14.38 5.12 22.65
C MET A 59 -13.36 5.36 23.77
N GLY A 60 -12.89 6.59 23.96
CA GLY A 60 -11.95 6.93 25.03
C GLY A 60 -10.50 6.56 24.76
N VAL A 61 -10.12 6.50 23.48
CA VAL A 61 -8.69 6.51 23.11
C VAL A 61 -8.06 7.82 23.58
N ARG A 62 -6.93 7.74 24.30
CA ARG A 62 -6.26 8.91 24.87
C ARG A 62 -5.87 9.94 23.83
N LYS A 63 -5.12 9.50 22.82
CA LYS A 63 -4.42 10.39 21.90
C LYS A 63 -4.69 10.00 20.45
N LEU A 64 -5.12 10.99 19.66
CA LEU A 64 -5.25 10.90 18.22
C LEU A 64 -4.24 11.83 17.56
N ILE A 65 -3.42 11.27 16.67
CA ILE A 65 -2.48 12.04 15.84
C ILE A 65 -3.06 12.09 14.43
N LEU A 66 -3.46 13.28 13.99
CA LEU A 66 -4.11 13.49 12.70
C LEU A 66 -3.12 14.11 11.71
N CYS A 67 -3.00 13.54 10.51
CA CYS A 67 -2.17 14.11 9.45
C CYS A 67 -2.98 14.25 8.16
N ASP A 68 -3.16 15.50 7.71
CA ASP A 68 -3.79 15.85 6.43
C ASP A 68 -3.34 17.27 6.08
N TYR A 69 -3.04 17.53 4.81
CA TYR A 69 -2.57 18.83 4.34
C TYR A 69 -3.65 19.65 3.60
N ASP A 70 -4.84 19.10 3.42
CA ASP A 70 -5.90 19.75 2.68
C ASP A 70 -6.66 20.76 3.55
N THR A 71 -7.27 21.72 2.87
CA THR A 71 -8.31 22.59 3.41
C THR A 71 -9.71 22.02 3.16
N ILE A 72 -10.67 22.46 3.95
CA ILE A 72 -12.07 22.04 3.81
C ILE A 72 -12.73 22.77 2.65
N GLU A 73 -13.35 22.01 1.75
CA GLU A 73 -14.20 22.55 0.69
C GLU A 73 -15.68 22.31 0.96
N LEU A 74 -16.56 23.13 0.38
CA LEU A 74 -18.01 22.91 0.44
C LEU A 74 -18.42 21.50 -0.05
N SER A 75 -17.71 20.98 -1.06
CA SER A 75 -17.93 19.63 -1.60
C SER A 75 -17.68 18.51 -0.60
N ASN A 76 -16.95 18.78 0.49
CA ASN A 76 -16.58 17.82 1.52
C ASN A 76 -17.71 17.58 2.53
N LEU A 77 -18.56 18.59 2.77
CA LEU A 77 -19.59 18.59 3.81
C LEU A 77 -20.67 17.50 3.60
N SER A 78 -20.79 16.96 2.38
CA SER A 78 -21.72 15.86 2.08
C SER A 78 -21.32 14.52 2.69
N ARG A 79 -20.06 14.36 3.12
CA ARG A 79 -19.53 13.05 3.58
C ARG A 79 -18.48 13.10 4.69
N GLN A 80 -17.92 14.28 4.99
CA GLN A 80 -16.86 14.45 6.00
C GLN A 80 -17.48 15.01 7.28
N ILE A 81 -17.91 14.11 8.17
CA ILE A 81 -18.83 14.40 9.27
C ILE A 81 -18.29 15.33 10.36
N LEU A 82 -16.99 15.58 10.40
CA LEU A 82 -16.36 16.48 11.37
C LEU A 82 -16.30 17.93 10.89
N PHE A 83 -16.81 18.27 9.71
CA PHE A 83 -16.69 19.61 9.15
C PHE A 83 -18.04 20.26 8.96
N PHE A 84 -18.12 21.54 9.35
CA PHE A 84 -19.31 22.36 9.21
C PHE A 84 -19.09 23.49 8.19
N LYS A 85 -20.16 24.20 7.85
CA LYS A 85 -20.12 25.27 6.85
C LYS A 85 -19.15 26.39 7.25
N GLU A 86 -19.04 26.65 8.54
CA GLU A 86 -18.18 27.65 9.14
C GLU A 86 -16.69 27.27 9.10
N ASP A 87 -16.39 25.98 8.88
CA ASP A 87 -15.01 25.48 8.81
C ASP A 87 -14.44 25.53 7.38
N VAL A 88 -15.24 25.89 6.36
CA VAL A 88 -14.79 25.95 4.96
C VAL A 88 -13.62 26.94 4.81
N GLY A 89 -12.55 26.48 4.15
CA GLY A 89 -11.30 27.24 3.99
C GLY A 89 -10.26 26.99 5.09
N ASN A 90 -10.65 26.44 6.24
CA ASN A 90 -9.70 26.04 7.29
C ASN A 90 -9.02 24.70 6.93
N PHE A 91 -7.87 24.44 7.53
CA PHE A 91 -7.21 23.13 7.42
C PHE A 91 -8.06 22.03 8.07
N LYS A 92 -8.18 20.89 7.39
CA LYS A 92 -8.98 19.75 7.87
C LYS A 92 -8.57 19.29 9.26
N VAL A 93 -7.26 19.19 9.52
CA VAL A 93 -6.73 18.76 10.82
C VAL A 93 -7.12 19.70 11.97
N ASP A 94 -7.11 21.01 11.75
CA ASP A 94 -7.41 22.00 12.79
C ASP A 94 -8.90 22.03 13.14
N ALA A 95 -9.76 22.00 12.11
CA ALA A 95 -11.21 21.88 12.30
C ALA A 95 -11.59 20.55 12.97
N ALA A 96 -10.98 19.44 12.55
CA ALA A 96 -11.21 18.14 13.18
C ALA A 96 -10.80 18.15 14.65
N LYS A 97 -9.65 18.71 15.00
CA LYS A 97 -9.22 18.88 16.40
C LYS A 97 -10.22 19.68 17.23
N LYS A 98 -10.63 20.85 16.73
CA LYS A 98 -11.65 21.68 17.38
C LYS A 98 -12.94 20.89 17.62
N ASN A 99 -13.45 20.22 16.60
CA ASN A 99 -14.76 19.56 16.67
C ASN A 99 -14.71 18.26 17.48
N LEU A 100 -13.63 17.49 17.44
CA LEU A 100 -13.43 16.31 18.30
C LEU A 100 -13.41 16.67 19.79
N LYS A 101 -12.81 17.83 20.14
CA LYS A 101 -12.81 18.33 21.53
C LYS A 101 -14.21 18.70 22.04
N LEU A 102 -15.17 18.99 21.16
CA LEU A 102 -16.57 19.20 21.55
C LEU A 102 -17.24 17.89 21.96
N PHE A 103 -16.90 16.78 21.29
CA PHE A 103 -17.44 15.45 21.60
C PHE A 103 -16.78 14.82 22.84
N ASN A 104 -15.45 14.91 22.91
CA ASN A 104 -14.67 14.43 24.05
C ASN A 104 -13.62 15.49 24.44
N PRO A 105 -13.85 16.30 25.47
CA PRO A 105 -12.87 17.28 25.94
C PRO A 105 -11.54 16.67 26.39
N ASN A 106 -11.54 15.41 26.82
CA ASN A 106 -10.39 14.72 27.41
C ASN A 106 -9.47 14.10 26.35
N VAL A 107 -9.92 13.90 25.10
CA VAL A 107 -9.07 13.35 24.02
C VAL A 107 -7.93 14.31 23.67
N ILE A 108 -6.70 13.82 23.64
CA ILE A 108 -5.55 14.59 23.16
C ILE A 108 -5.55 14.50 21.63
N VAL A 109 -5.64 15.64 20.95
CA VAL A 109 -5.55 15.70 19.48
C VAL A 109 -4.31 16.47 19.06
N GLU A 110 -3.36 15.75 18.49
CA GLU A 110 -2.18 16.29 17.84
C GLU A 110 -2.45 16.37 16.33
N THR A 111 -2.08 17.49 15.70
CA THR A 111 -2.38 17.76 14.30
C THR A 111 -1.11 18.05 13.53
N HIS A 112 -1.02 17.48 12.33
CA HIS A 112 0.04 17.72 11.38
C HIS A 112 -0.54 18.13 10.04
N ASN A 113 -0.49 19.43 9.75
CA ASN A 113 -0.84 19.98 8.45
C ASN A 113 0.35 19.87 7.49
N SER A 114 0.62 18.65 7.02
CA SER A 114 1.75 18.37 6.15
C SER A 114 1.52 17.08 5.37
N LYS A 115 2.39 16.82 4.40
CA LYS A 115 2.43 15.50 3.75
C LYS A 115 3.01 14.48 4.72
N LEU A 116 2.49 13.25 4.69
CA LEU A 116 2.99 12.14 5.52
C LEU A 116 4.50 11.94 5.42
N GLN A 117 5.06 12.18 4.23
CA GLN A 117 6.49 12.02 3.92
C GLN A 117 7.39 13.04 4.66
N GLU A 118 6.81 14.13 5.15
CA GLU A 118 7.54 15.22 5.82
C GLU A 118 7.58 15.02 7.35
N LEU A 119 6.79 14.08 7.88
CA LEU A 119 6.75 13.80 9.31
C LEU A 119 8.02 13.15 9.83
N ASN A 120 8.44 13.58 11.01
CA ASN A 120 9.53 12.94 11.73
C ASN A 120 9.08 11.57 12.26
N LYS A 121 9.94 10.55 12.14
CA LYS A 121 9.68 9.19 12.68
C LYS A 121 9.33 9.19 14.17
N LYS A 122 9.82 10.17 14.95
CA LYS A 122 9.50 10.33 16.38
C LYS A 122 8.01 10.42 16.68
N VAL A 123 7.21 11.00 15.77
CA VAL A 123 5.75 11.10 15.90
C VAL A 123 5.10 9.72 16.05
N PHE A 124 5.73 8.67 15.53
CA PHE A 124 5.18 7.32 15.49
C PHE A 124 5.70 6.39 16.59
N GLU A 125 6.61 6.86 17.46
CA GLU A 125 7.21 6.03 18.51
C GLU A 125 6.14 5.49 19.47
N GLU A 126 5.25 6.37 19.95
CA GLU A 126 4.15 6.04 20.87
C GLU A 126 2.87 5.55 20.17
N VAL A 127 2.84 5.48 18.84
CA VAL A 127 1.63 5.06 18.10
C VAL A 127 1.43 3.56 18.22
N ASP A 128 0.24 3.13 18.64
CA ASP A 128 -0.11 1.71 18.78
C ASP A 128 -0.64 1.11 17.47
N VAL A 129 -1.42 1.91 16.72
CA VAL A 129 -2.00 1.51 15.43
C VAL A 129 -2.13 2.70 14.49
N ILE A 130 -1.94 2.43 13.21
CA ILE A 130 -2.08 3.39 12.11
C ILE A 130 -3.37 3.08 11.35
N VAL A 131 -4.18 4.10 11.08
CA VAL A 131 -5.36 4.01 10.23
C VAL A 131 -5.15 4.83 8.98
N ASP A 132 -5.40 4.23 7.83
CA ASP A 132 -5.32 4.87 6.52
C ASP A 132 -6.71 5.33 6.05
N GLY A 133 -6.87 6.63 5.94
CA GLY A 133 -8.00 7.34 5.34
C GLY A 133 -7.60 8.15 4.10
N LEU A 134 -6.48 7.82 3.45
CA LEU A 134 -5.96 8.51 2.26
C LEU A 134 -6.76 8.13 1.02
N ASP A 135 -6.79 9.01 0.03
CA ASP A 135 -7.53 8.83 -1.22
C ASP A 135 -6.65 8.50 -2.44
N THR A 136 -5.34 8.74 -2.35
CA THR A 136 -4.40 8.40 -3.44
C THR A 136 -3.66 7.08 -3.20
N PHE A 137 -3.60 6.26 -4.24
CA PHE A 137 -2.90 4.97 -4.18
C PHE A 137 -1.40 5.11 -3.85
N GLY A 138 -0.74 6.15 -4.36
CA GLY A 138 0.67 6.41 -4.09
C GLY A 138 0.95 6.69 -2.60
N ALA A 139 0.11 7.51 -1.95
CA ALA A 139 0.24 7.80 -0.53
C ALA A 139 -0.03 6.55 0.33
N ARG A 140 -1.02 5.72 -0.04
CA ARG A 140 -1.28 4.43 0.63
C ARG A 140 -0.11 3.46 0.55
N ARG A 141 0.53 3.36 -0.62
CA ARG A 141 1.74 2.54 -0.81
C ARG A 141 2.89 3.03 0.04
N TRP A 142 3.08 4.34 0.12
CA TRP A 142 4.11 4.93 0.97
C TRP A 142 3.84 4.64 2.43
N LEU A 143 2.61 4.87 2.90
CA LEU A 143 2.19 4.59 4.27
C LEU A 143 2.33 3.10 4.62
N ASN A 144 1.98 2.20 3.70
CA ASN A 144 2.21 0.77 3.85
C ASN A 144 3.70 0.46 4.03
N SER A 145 4.56 0.97 3.14
CA SER A 145 6.00 0.79 3.28
C SER A 145 6.53 1.34 4.60
N PHE A 146 5.98 2.46 5.06
CA PHE A 146 6.38 3.11 6.30
C PHE A 146 5.94 2.31 7.54
N ALA A 147 4.67 1.89 7.62
CA ALA A 147 4.18 1.08 8.73
C ALA A 147 4.95 -0.23 8.89
N ILE A 148 5.30 -0.88 7.77
CA ILE A 148 6.18 -2.06 7.78
C ILE A 148 7.59 -1.68 8.26
N ASP A 149 8.12 -0.49 7.96
CA ASP A 149 9.46 -0.03 8.42
C ASP A 149 9.49 0.14 9.93
N ILE A 150 8.50 0.84 10.48
CA ILE A 150 8.41 1.12 11.92
C ILE A 150 7.72 0.01 12.72
N GLN A 151 7.39 -1.11 12.08
CA GLN A 151 6.76 -2.30 12.69
C GLN A 151 5.45 -1.99 13.43
N LYS A 152 4.62 -1.08 12.88
CA LYS A 152 3.31 -0.75 13.45
C LYS A 152 2.16 -1.39 12.64
N PRO A 153 1.10 -1.90 13.30
CA PRO A 153 -0.13 -2.32 12.64
C PRO A 153 -0.74 -1.20 11.80
N LEU A 154 -1.26 -1.55 10.61
CA LEU A 154 -1.89 -0.61 9.68
C LEU A 154 -3.24 -1.16 9.20
N ILE A 155 -4.26 -0.30 9.20
CA ILE A 155 -5.61 -0.63 8.73
C ILE A 155 -5.92 0.25 7.51
N HIS A 156 -5.84 -0.34 6.33
CA HIS A 156 -6.24 0.30 5.07
C HIS A 156 -7.74 0.37 4.91
N GLY A 157 -8.23 1.51 4.45
CA GLY A 157 -9.61 1.71 4.01
C GLY A 157 -9.64 2.26 2.59
N GLY A 158 -10.54 1.73 1.75
CA GLY A 158 -10.73 2.18 0.38
C GLY A 158 -12.20 2.33 0.02
N LEU A 159 -12.50 3.27 -0.88
CA LEU A 159 -13.86 3.60 -1.32
C LEU A 159 -13.89 3.83 -2.83
N PHE A 160 -14.96 3.37 -3.47
CA PHE A 160 -15.31 3.71 -4.84
C PHE A 160 -16.82 3.57 -5.05
N GLY A 161 -17.56 4.68 -4.96
CA GLY A 161 -19.02 4.68 -5.04
C GLY A 161 -19.63 3.84 -3.92
N TRP A 162 -20.36 2.79 -4.30
CA TRP A 162 -20.98 1.81 -3.40
C TRP A 162 -20.00 0.77 -2.85
N LEU A 163 -18.80 0.68 -3.44
CA LEU A 163 -17.81 -0.33 -3.10
C LEU A 163 -16.86 0.21 -2.05
N GLY A 164 -16.47 -0.66 -1.12
CA GLY A 164 -15.44 -0.36 -0.15
C GLY A 164 -14.58 -1.57 0.16
N ASN A 165 -13.39 -1.32 0.71
CA ASN A 165 -12.52 -2.39 1.15
C ASN A 165 -11.76 -2.02 2.41
N ILE A 166 -11.44 -3.02 3.21
CA ILE A 166 -10.54 -2.94 4.36
C ILE A 166 -9.42 -3.95 4.17
N GLN A 167 -8.19 -3.56 4.48
CA GLN A 167 -7.07 -4.52 4.60
C GLN A 167 -6.35 -4.30 5.92
N ILE A 168 -6.13 -5.40 6.66
CA ILE A 168 -5.41 -5.43 7.92
C ILE A 168 -3.97 -5.86 7.63
N VAL A 169 -3.03 -4.96 7.88
CA VAL A 169 -1.61 -5.18 7.70
C VAL A 169 -0.93 -5.24 9.06
N ILE A 170 -0.57 -6.45 9.47
CA ILE A 170 0.25 -6.69 10.66
C ILE A 170 1.66 -7.03 10.15
N PRO A 171 2.66 -6.17 10.41
CA PRO A 171 4.03 -6.39 9.96
C PRO A 171 4.53 -7.81 10.22
N ASN A 172 5.18 -8.39 9.22
CA ASN A 172 5.71 -9.76 9.20
C ASN A 172 4.69 -10.91 9.35
N LYS A 173 3.41 -10.64 9.64
CA LYS A 173 2.38 -11.68 9.83
C LYS A 173 1.40 -11.77 8.65
N THR A 174 0.83 -10.65 8.22
CA THR A 174 -0.17 -10.64 7.13
C THR A 174 0.40 -10.05 5.84
N ALA A 175 -0.32 -10.22 4.73
CA ALA A 175 0.03 -9.58 3.47
C ALA A 175 -0.04 -8.05 3.59
N CYS A 176 1.06 -7.37 3.22
CA CYS A 176 1.06 -5.92 3.05
C CYS A 176 0.44 -5.53 1.69
N LEU A 177 0.23 -4.24 1.44
CA LEU A 177 -0.38 -3.76 0.19
C LEU A 177 0.40 -4.24 -1.06
N GLU A 178 1.74 -4.23 -0.99
CA GLU A 178 2.65 -4.66 -2.08
C GLU A 178 2.73 -6.18 -2.27
N CYS A 179 2.08 -6.99 -1.43
CA CYS A 179 2.05 -8.44 -1.64
C CYS A 179 1.10 -8.84 -2.79
N GLN A 180 0.16 -7.96 -3.14
CA GLN A 180 -0.80 -8.19 -4.20
C GLN A 180 -0.30 -7.65 -5.55
N PRO A 181 -0.76 -8.19 -6.70
CA PRO A 181 -0.49 -7.60 -8.01
C PRO A 181 -1.08 -6.18 -8.06
N LEU A 182 -0.23 -5.17 -8.17
CA LEU A 182 -0.65 -3.78 -8.19
C LEU A 182 -0.96 -3.39 -9.64
N ILE A 183 -2.03 -3.93 -10.22
CA ILE A 183 -2.41 -3.58 -11.59
C ILE A 183 -2.97 -2.15 -11.58
N PRO A 184 -2.23 -1.13 -12.08
CA PRO A 184 -2.75 0.23 -12.07
C PRO A 184 -3.94 0.31 -13.02
N ARG A 185 -4.98 1.11 -12.71
CA ARG A 185 -6.15 1.32 -13.60
C ARG A 185 -5.75 1.65 -15.04
N LYS A 186 -4.69 2.45 -15.22
CA LYS A 186 -4.12 2.78 -16.54
C LYS A 186 -3.63 1.55 -17.34
N ARG A 187 -3.34 0.43 -16.69
CA ARG A 187 -3.02 -0.87 -17.32
C ARG A 187 -4.28 -1.75 -17.50
N LEU A 188 -5.30 -1.62 -16.64
CA LEU A 188 -6.59 -2.30 -16.79
C LEU A 188 -7.42 -1.78 -17.98
N GLN A 189 -7.23 -0.54 -18.41
CA GLN A 189 -7.89 0.00 -19.62
C GLN A 189 -7.24 -0.47 -20.94
N LYS A 190 -6.07 -1.11 -20.90
CA LYS A 190 -5.28 -1.53 -22.07
C LYS A 190 -5.46 -2.96 -22.62
N PRO A 191 -6.28 -3.90 -22.07
CA PRO A 191 -6.29 -5.27 -22.58
C PRO A 191 -7.13 -5.50 -23.85
N CYS A 192 -8.16 -4.70 -24.12
CA CYS A 192 -9.16 -5.05 -25.15
C CYS A 192 -9.37 -3.92 -26.17
N THR A 193 -8.42 -3.71 -27.08
CA THR A 193 -8.75 -3.11 -28.39
C THR A 193 -8.78 -4.25 -29.41
N PRO A 194 -9.92 -4.52 -30.05
CA PRO A 194 -10.01 -5.54 -31.10
C PRO A 194 -8.98 -5.30 -32.22
N LEU A 195 -8.44 -6.37 -32.78
CA LEU A 195 -7.50 -6.31 -33.91
C LEU A 195 -8.21 -5.70 -35.14
N GLY A 196 -7.83 -4.49 -35.54
CA GLY A 196 -8.32 -3.84 -36.77
C GLY A 196 -8.86 -2.43 -36.58
N GLU A 197 -9.20 -2.04 -35.35
CA GLU A 197 -9.62 -0.67 -35.09
C GLU A 197 -8.42 0.27 -34.95
N VAL A 198 -8.41 1.32 -35.77
CA VAL A 198 -7.50 2.44 -35.58
C VAL A 198 -7.85 3.06 -34.24
N ARG A 199 -6.94 2.91 -33.26
CA ARG A 199 -7.05 3.57 -31.96
C ARG A 199 -7.47 5.01 -32.20
N ARG A 200 -8.63 5.42 -31.68
CA ARG A 200 -8.92 6.84 -31.53
C ARG A 200 -7.76 7.42 -30.76
N LYS A 201 -6.94 8.19 -31.46
CA LYS A 201 -5.99 9.08 -30.87
C LYS A 201 -6.84 10.15 -30.21
N ASP A 202 -7.38 9.86 -29.04
CA ASP A 202 -7.68 10.89 -28.05
C ASP A 202 -6.31 11.39 -27.55
N ARG A 203 -5.59 12.03 -28.47
CA ARG A 203 -4.33 12.74 -28.25
C ARG A 203 -4.56 14.02 -27.44
N ASN A 204 -5.81 14.29 -27.05
CA ASN A 204 -6.20 15.44 -26.24
C ASN A 204 -6.60 15.08 -24.80
N ILE A 205 -6.46 13.82 -24.36
CA ILE A 205 -6.47 13.44 -22.94
C ILE A 205 -5.09 12.87 -22.56
N ILE A 206 -4.05 13.55 -23.06
CA ILE A 206 -2.67 13.30 -22.69
C ILE A 206 -2.23 14.56 -21.92
N ASP A 207 -1.80 14.34 -20.67
CA ASP A 207 -1.06 15.30 -19.82
C ASP A 207 -1.83 16.38 -19.06
N LYS A 208 -3.05 16.11 -18.59
CA LYS A 208 -3.46 16.66 -17.29
C LYS A 208 -3.67 15.52 -16.33
N GLU A 209 -2.86 15.45 -15.27
CA GLU A 209 -3.21 14.77 -14.03
C GLU A 209 -4.45 15.48 -13.45
N VAL A 210 -5.61 15.33 -14.10
CA VAL A 210 -6.87 15.66 -13.47
C VAL A 210 -7.08 14.53 -12.47
N GLU A 211 -6.97 14.83 -11.18
CA GLU A 211 -7.46 13.95 -10.14
C GLU A 211 -8.93 13.67 -10.43
N GLU A 212 -9.21 12.49 -11.00
CA GLU A 212 -10.58 12.05 -11.23
C GLU A 212 -11.28 12.03 -9.87
N LYS A 213 -12.26 12.92 -9.69
CA LYS A 213 -13.08 12.94 -8.49
C LYS A 213 -13.71 11.55 -8.31
N ILE A 214 -13.28 10.84 -7.27
CA ILE A 214 -13.77 9.50 -6.97
C ILE A 214 -15.20 9.65 -6.41
N PRO A 215 -16.21 8.98 -6.98
CA PRO A 215 -17.55 8.98 -6.40
C PRO A 215 -17.47 8.41 -4.99
N SER A 216 -18.10 9.09 -4.02
CA SER A 216 -18.10 8.68 -2.63
C SER A 216 -19.44 9.01 -2.03
N ILE A 217 -20.02 8.04 -1.31
CA ILE A 217 -21.27 8.22 -0.56
C ILE A 217 -21.00 8.05 0.94
N LEU A 218 -21.73 8.83 1.75
CA LEU A 218 -21.53 8.86 3.20
C LEU A 218 -21.74 7.48 3.84
N THR A 219 -22.75 6.72 3.39
CA THR A 219 -23.09 5.40 3.94
C THR A 219 -21.93 4.40 3.78
N THR A 220 -21.36 4.27 2.59
CA THR A 220 -20.20 3.40 2.35
C THR A 220 -18.99 3.86 3.16
N SER A 221 -18.70 5.17 3.23
CA SER A 221 -17.60 5.65 4.07
C SER A 221 -17.82 5.34 5.55
N SER A 222 -19.05 5.50 6.06
CA SER A 222 -19.37 5.20 7.46
C SER A 222 -19.24 3.71 7.79
N ILE A 223 -19.67 2.83 6.90
CA ILE A 223 -19.53 1.37 7.08
C ILE A 223 -18.05 0.97 7.11
N ILE A 224 -17.28 1.42 6.13
CA ILE A 224 -15.85 1.10 6.03
C ILE A 224 -15.08 1.67 7.22
N ALA A 225 -15.31 2.93 7.57
CA ALA A 225 -14.67 3.56 8.72
C ALA A 225 -15.11 2.94 10.05
N GLY A 226 -16.37 2.51 10.17
CA GLY A 226 -16.85 1.75 11.33
C GLY A 226 -16.08 0.44 11.50
N ILE A 227 -15.87 -0.30 10.40
CA ILE A 227 -15.05 -1.53 10.41
C ILE A 227 -13.58 -1.20 10.74
N GLN A 228 -13.00 -0.13 10.19
CA GLN A 228 -11.66 0.31 10.56
C GLN A 228 -11.55 0.62 12.05
N SER A 229 -12.54 1.34 12.61
CA SER A 229 -12.60 1.68 14.04
C SER A 229 -12.71 0.42 14.90
N GLN A 230 -13.54 -0.54 14.50
CA GLN A 230 -13.69 -1.83 15.19
C GLN A 230 -12.38 -2.62 15.19
N ILE A 231 -11.66 -2.66 14.08
CA ILE A 231 -10.37 -3.36 14.00
C ILE A 231 -9.32 -2.64 14.85
N ALA A 232 -9.28 -1.30 14.82
CA ALA A 232 -8.39 -0.52 15.67
C ALA A 232 -8.67 -0.80 17.16
N LEU A 233 -9.93 -0.76 17.57
CA LEU A 233 -10.37 -1.09 18.94
C LEU A 233 -9.88 -2.49 19.35
N LYS A 234 -10.05 -3.50 18.50
CA LYS A 234 -9.55 -4.86 18.76
C LYS A 234 -8.03 -4.90 18.93
N ILE A 235 -7.28 -4.16 18.12
CA ILE A 235 -5.81 -4.07 18.24
C ILE A 235 -5.44 -3.43 19.59
N LEU A 236 -6.05 -2.30 19.93
CA LEU A 236 -5.77 -1.59 21.18
C LEU A 236 -6.10 -2.45 22.41
N LEU A 237 -7.25 -3.12 22.40
CA LEU A 237 -7.65 -4.05 23.47
C LEU A 237 -6.84 -5.35 23.49
N GLY A 238 -6.04 -5.64 22.44
CA GLY A 238 -5.24 -6.88 22.36
C GLY A 238 -6.09 -8.11 22.04
N LEU A 239 -7.25 -7.93 21.43
CA LEU A 239 -8.18 -8.99 21.08
C LEU A 239 -7.75 -9.70 19.79
N LYS A 240 -8.19 -10.94 19.64
CA LYS A 240 -7.89 -11.76 18.45
C LYS A 240 -8.43 -11.10 17.17
N LEU A 241 -7.54 -10.83 16.22
CA LEU A 241 -7.89 -10.35 14.89
C LEU A 241 -8.40 -11.48 13.99
N PRO A 242 -9.26 -11.18 12.99
CA PRO A 242 -9.69 -12.18 12.01
C PRO A 242 -8.50 -12.71 11.20
N GLU A 243 -8.58 -13.97 10.76
CA GLU A 243 -7.59 -14.52 9.83
C GLU A 243 -7.73 -13.93 8.42
N GLU A 244 -8.96 -13.60 8.03
CA GLU A 244 -9.28 -12.88 6.81
C GLU A 244 -8.90 -11.41 6.97
N ASN A 245 -7.67 -11.10 6.54
CA ASN A 245 -7.09 -9.77 6.64
C ASN A 245 -7.52 -8.83 5.50
N TYR A 246 -8.51 -9.22 4.68
CA TYR A 246 -9.11 -8.35 3.66
C TYR A 246 -10.61 -8.52 3.63
N ILE A 247 -11.33 -7.40 3.63
CA ILE A 247 -12.78 -7.36 3.57
C ILE A 247 -13.17 -6.48 2.39
N PHE A 248 -14.01 -6.99 1.51
CA PHE A 248 -14.65 -6.23 0.45
C PHE A 248 -16.13 -6.07 0.78
N TYR A 249 -16.64 -4.85 0.61
CA TYR A 249 -18.04 -4.50 0.81
C TYR A 249 -18.61 -4.01 -0.51
N ASP A 250 -19.73 -4.59 -0.91
CA ASP A 250 -20.54 -4.12 -2.02
C ASP A 250 -21.86 -3.57 -1.50
N GLY A 251 -22.00 -2.24 -1.53
CA GLY A 251 -23.19 -1.56 -1.05
C GLY A 251 -24.43 -1.70 -1.93
N LEU A 252 -24.33 -2.20 -3.17
CA LEU A 252 -25.52 -2.49 -3.98
C LEU A 252 -26.17 -3.82 -3.61
N SER A 253 -25.36 -4.81 -3.25
CA SER A 253 -25.83 -6.12 -2.80
C SER A 253 -25.84 -6.29 -1.27
N GLU A 254 -25.38 -5.26 -0.54
CA GLU A 254 -25.18 -5.26 0.91
C GLU A 254 -24.30 -6.43 1.41
N SER A 255 -23.39 -6.89 0.56
CA SER A 255 -22.62 -8.12 0.82
C SER A 255 -21.20 -7.83 1.30
N PHE A 256 -20.70 -8.69 2.18
CA PHE A 256 -19.32 -8.70 2.64
C PHE A 256 -18.60 -9.95 2.15
N THR A 257 -17.52 -9.76 1.40
CA THR A 257 -16.60 -10.83 1.02
C THR A 257 -15.33 -10.72 1.84
N LYS A 258 -15.02 -11.76 2.63
CA LYS A 258 -13.79 -11.83 3.43
C LYS A 258 -12.77 -12.72 2.73
N LEU A 259 -11.54 -12.26 2.65
CA LEU A 259 -10.43 -12.96 1.99
C LEU A 259 -9.22 -13.01 2.92
N LYS A 260 -8.56 -14.16 2.94
CA LYS A 260 -7.23 -14.32 3.55
C LYS A 260 -6.17 -14.08 2.48
N LEU A 261 -5.46 -12.97 2.59
CA LEU A 261 -4.33 -12.64 1.75
C LEU A 261 -3.04 -13.15 2.38
N ASN A 262 -2.34 -14.00 1.64
CA ASN A 262 -1.07 -14.55 2.09
C ASN A 262 0.07 -13.57 1.80
N LYS A 263 0.96 -13.43 2.78
CA LYS A 263 2.20 -12.67 2.62
C LYS A 263 3.01 -13.24 1.46
N ASN A 264 3.50 -12.37 0.59
CA ASN A 264 4.39 -12.76 -0.49
C ASN A 264 5.84 -12.72 0.02
N GLU A 265 6.49 -13.89 0.11
CA GLU A 265 7.88 -14.02 0.56
C GLU A 265 8.90 -13.35 -0.37
N SER A 266 8.48 -12.97 -1.57
CA SER A 266 9.28 -12.18 -2.51
C SER A 266 8.81 -10.73 -2.64
N CYS A 267 8.01 -10.23 -1.69
CA CYS A 267 7.51 -8.86 -1.69
C CYS A 267 8.66 -7.83 -1.55
N ILE A 268 8.67 -6.82 -2.41
CA ILE A 268 9.70 -5.76 -2.42
C ILE A 268 9.72 -4.89 -1.16
N VAL A 269 8.64 -4.88 -0.37
CA VAL A 269 8.52 -4.05 0.84
C VAL A 269 8.62 -4.85 2.14
N CYS A 270 7.85 -5.92 2.29
CA CYS A 270 7.73 -6.63 3.57
C CYS A 270 8.50 -7.95 3.66
N SER A 271 9.24 -8.36 2.63
CA SER A 271 10.09 -9.55 2.72
C SER A 271 11.50 -9.20 3.21
N GLU A 272 12.09 -10.11 3.99
CA GLU A 272 13.45 -9.94 4.50
C GLU A 272 14.49 -9.93 3.38
N LYS A 273 14.23 -10.68 2.29
CA LYS A 273 15.13 -10.79 1.14
C LYS A 273 15.46 -9.41 0.55
N TYR A 274 14.45 -8.57 0.37
CA TYR A 274 14.65 -7.24 -0.25
C TYR A 274 15.09 -6.19 0.77
N ARG A 275 14.69 -6.30 2.04
CA ARG A 275 15.09 -5.37 3.10
C ARG A 275 16.55 -5.49 3.51
N ALA A 276 17.03 -6.71 3.74
CA ALA A 276 18.33 -6.94 4.36
C ALA A 276 19.40 -7.34 3.35
N LYS A 277 19.05 -8.21 2.39
CA LYS A 277 20.06 -8.89 1.56
C LYS A 277 20.29 -8.21 0.22
N GLY A 278 19.30 -7.51 -0.34
CA GLY A 278 19.36 -6.99 -1.71
C GLY A 278 19.19 -8.10 -2.75
N VAL A 279 18.90 -7.74 -4.00
CA VAL A 279 18.56 -8.72 -5.04
C VAL A 279 19.52 -8.69 -6.21
N GLU A 280 20.00 -9.86 -6.60
CA GLU A 280 20.83 -10.03 -7.80
C GLU A 280 20.00 -9.76 -9.06
N PHE A 281 20.52 -8.91 -9.93
CA PHE A 281 19.85 -8.51 -11.16
C PHE A 281 20.84 -8.52 -12.33
N ALA A 282 20.55 -9.36 -13.32
CA ALA A 282 21.42 -9.49 -14.49
C ALA A 282 21.41 -8.22 -15.35
N VAL A 283 22.58 -7.70 -15.69
CA VAL A 283 22.76 -6.54 -16.57
C VAL A 283 23.82 -6.83 -17.62
N SER A 284 23.61 -6.37 -18.86
CA SER A 284 24.65 -6.41 -19.89
C SER A 284 25.33 -5.07 -19.99
N LYS A 285 26.63 -5.08 -20.31
CA LYS A 285 27.42 -3.86 -20.60
C LYS A 285 26.76 -2.96 -21.66
N ASN A 286 26.00 -3.55 -22.59
CA ASN A 286 25.31 -2.83 -23.66
C ASN A 286 23.88 -2.39 -23.31
N ASP A 287 23.36 -2.74 -22.13
CA ASP A 287 22.03 -2.31 -21.70
C ASP A 287 22.04 -0.80 -21.43
N SER A 288 21.03 -0.12 -21.97
CA SER A 288 20.70 1.23 -21.53
C SER A 288 19.94 1.19 -20.21
N ILE A 289 20.02 2.29 -19.46
CA ILE A 289 19.23 2.48 -18.23
C ILE A 289 17.73 2.33 -18.50
N ARG A 290 17.23 2.83 -19.65
CA ARG A 290 15.84 2.61 -20.07
C ARG A 290 15.48 1.12 -20.14
N LYS A 291 16.33 0.30 -20.76
CA LYS A 291 16.11 -1.14 -20.89
C LYS A 291 16.15 -1.86 -19.53
N ILE A 292 16.96 -1.39 -18.60
CA ILE A 292 16.98 -1.89 -17.22
C ILE A 292 15.69 -1.52 -16.50
N LYS A 293 15.24 -0.26 -16.59
CA LYS A 293 13.95 0.17 -16.04
C LYS A 293 12.80 -0.68 -16.57
N ASP A 294 12.72 -0.87 -17.88
CA ASP A 294 11.68 -1.69 -18.51
C ASP A 294 11.68 -3.13 -17.96
N ARG A 295 12.87 -3.74 -17.75
CA ARG A 295 12.98 -5.08 -17.15
C ARG A 295 12.58 -5.09 -15.68
N LEU A 296 12.98 -4.09 -14.88
CA LEU A 296 12.58 -3.97 -13.47
C LEU A 296 11.07 -3.82 -13.32
N ILE A 297 10.44 -3.02 -14.18
CA ILE A 297 8.97 -2.90 -14.25
C ILE A 297 8.33 -4.26 -14.50
N MET A 298 8.85 -5.01 -15.48
CA MET A 298 8.29 -6.31 -15.83
C MET A 298 8.52 -7.38 -14.76
N THR A 299 9.67 -7.35 -14.09
CA THR A 299 10.07 -8.37 -13.11
C THR A 299 9.43 -8.14 -11.74
N TYR A 300 9.35 -6.89 -11.28
CA TYR A 300 8.93 -6.55 -9.92
C TYR A 300 7.62 -5.75 -9.86
N ASP A 301 6.94 -5.61 -10.99
CA ASP A 301 5.69 -4.85 -11.16
C ASP A 301 5.76 -3.41 -10.62
N LEU A 302 6.91 -2.77 -10.82
CA LEU A 302 7.12 -1.39 -10.39
C LEU A 302 6.24 -0.44 -11.20
N ASP A 303 5.68 0.55 -10.52
CA ASP A 303 4.99 1.68 -11.13
C ASP A 303 5.98 2.78 -11.54
N GLU A 304 5.71 3.41 -12.69
CA GLU A 304 6.44 4.62 -13.11
C GLU A 304 5.78 5.89 -12.50
N PRO A 305 6.56 6.96 -12.24
CA PRO A 305 8.01 7.07 -12.46
C PRO A 305 8.85 6.63 -11.25
N PHE A 306 9.95 5.90 -11.52
CA PHE A 306 11.02 5.65 -10.55
C PHE A 306 12.39 6.01 -11.13
N LYS A 307 13.35 6.24 -10.23
CA LYS A 307 14.72 6.63 -10.56
C LYS A 307 15.68 5.49 -10.25
N LEU A 308 16.63 5.26 -11.15
CA LEU A 308 17.78 4.39 -10.89
C LEU A 308 18.93 5.22 -10.38
N MET A 309 19.60 4.75 -9.34
CA MET A 309 20.69 5.45 -8.68
C MET A 309 21.91 4.53 -8.55
N PHE A 310 23.09 5.08 -8.81
CA PHE A 310 24.37 4.39 -8.61
C PHE A 310 25.41 5.39 -8.12
N LYS A 311 26.22 5.02 -7.12
CA LYS A 311 27.20 5.91 -6.46
C LYS A 311 26.63 7.31 -6.12
N GLY A 312 25.40 7.36 -5.59
CA GLY A 312 24.71 8.59 -5.19
C GLY A 312 24.14 9.45 -6.34
N LYS A 313 24.28 9.04 -7.60
CA LYS A 313 23.80 9.80 -8.77
C LYS A 313 22.58 9.15 -9.41
N ILE A 314 21.61 9.96 -9.82
CA ILE A 314 20.48 9.51 -10.66
C ILE A 314 20.98 9.24 -12.08
N LEU A 315 20.64 8.07 -12.60
CA LEU A 315 21.06 7.61 -13.92
C LEU A 315 20.05 8.05 -14.99
N GLY A 316 20.55 8.68 -16.05
CA GLY A 316 19.75 9.07 -17.22
C GLY A 316 19.46 7.89 -18.14
N ASP A 317 18.26 7.87 -18.73
CA ASP A 317 17.72 6.73 -19.49
C ASP A 317 18.59 6.27 -20.67
N ASN A 318 19.34 7.18 -21.29
CA ASN A 318 20.17 6.91 -22.47
C ASN A 318 21.57 6.38 -22.15
N LYS A 319 22.03 6.48 -20.90
CA LYS A 319 23.37 5.98 -20.51
C LYS A 319 23.40 4.46 -20.59
N LYS A 320 24.55 3.88 -20.97
CA LYS A 320 24.75 2.42 -20.94
C LYS A 320 25.56 2.02 -19.73
N ILE A 321 25.40 0.77 -19.30
CA ILE A 321 26.16 0.19 -18.18
C ILE A 321 27.67 0.32 -18.34
N ARG A 322 28.19 0.08 -19.56
CA ARG A 322 29.63 0.23 -19.85
C ARG A 322 30.16 1.66 -19.63
N ASP A 323 29.31 2.67 -19.78
CA ASP A 323 29.68 4.08 -19.65
C ASP A 323 29.57 4.55 -18.18
N LEU A 324 29.09 3.69 -17.28
CA LEU A 324 28.80 3.99 -15.88
C LEU A 324 29.76 3.32 -14.89
N GLU A 325 30.74 2.55 -15.39
CA GLU A 325 31.70 1.80 -14.56
C GLU A 325 31.01 0.96 -13.48
N ILE A 326 29.86 0.37 -13.82
CA ILE A 326 29.18 -0.59 -12.95
C ILE A 326 29.88 -1.93 -13.16
N GLU A 327 30.39 -2.51 -12.09
CA GLU A 327 31.08 -3.79 -12.05
C GLU A 327 30.19 -4.92 -11.48
N ASN A 328 30.71 -6.14 -11.51
CA ASN A 328 29.96 -7.28 -10.98
C ASN A 328 29.81 -7.16 -9.47
N ARG A 329 28.60 -7.41 -8.98
CA ARG A 329 28.15 -7.23 -7.59
C ARG A 329 28.10 -5.79 -7.10
N ASP A 330 28.23 -4.80 -7.97
CA ASP A 330 27.99 -3.42 -7.58
C ASP A 330 26.53 -3.19 -7.21
N ALA A 331 26.33 -2.43 -6.14
CA ALA A 331 24.99 -2.07 -5.66
C ALA A 331 24.44 -0.86 -6.43
N PHE A 332 23.26 -1.02 -7.02
CA PHE A 332 22.46 0.08 -7.54
C PHE A 332 21.09 0.09 -6.85
N PHE A 333 20.45 1.25 -6.85
CA PHE A 333 19.22 1.48 -6.10
C PHE A 333 18.09 1.91 -7.02
N VAL A 334 16.90 1.39 -6.75
CA VAL A 334 15.66 1.85 -7.36
C VAL A 334 14.93 2.72 -6.35
N TRP A 335 14.89 4.02 -6.60
CA TRP A 335 14.15 4.97 -5.79
C TRP A 335 12.75 5.21 -6.39
N ASN A 336 11.73 4.93 -5.58
CA ASN A 336 10.33 5.15 -5.92
C ASN A 336 9.71 6.05 -4.86
N LYS A 337 9.02 7.12 -5.28
CA LYS A 337 8.38 8.08 -4.36
C LYS A 337 7.30 7.44 -3.46
N ASN A 338 6.77 6.29 -3.87
CA ASN A 338 5.72 5.56 -3.16
C ASN A 338 6.25 4.53 -2.15
N ILE A 339 7.57 4.44 -1.94
CA ILE A 339 8.21 3.50 -1.00
C ILE A 339 9.22 4.28 -0.15
N VAL A 340 9.32 3.96 1.14
CA VAL A 340 10.18 4.71 2.08
C VAL A 340 11.66 4.50 1.78
N HIS A 341 12.06 3.26 1.52
CA HIS A 341 13.46 2.90 1.27
C HIS A 341 13.70 2.56 -0.20
N PRO A 342 14.81 3.04 -0.79
CA PRO A 342 15.22 2.59 -2.11
C PRO A 342 15.44 1.07 -2.12
N MET A 343 14.97 0.38 -3.16
CA MET A 343 15.25 -1.04 -3.32
C MET A 343 16.69 -1.25 -3.76
N LYS A 344 17.42 -2.12 -3.05
CA LYS A 344 18.83 -2.42 -3.33
C LYS A 344 18.97 -3.63 -4.26
N PHE A 345 19.70 -3.45 -5.35
CA PHE A 345 20.01 -4.49 -6.33
C PHE A 345 21.53 -4.62 -6.50
N TYR A 346 22.00 -5.84 -6.76
CA TYR A 346 23.38 -6.10 -7.15
C TYR A 346 23.45 -6.45 -8.63
N ALA A 347 24.28 -5.73 -9.38
CA ALA A 347 24.49 -5.98 -10.79
C ALA A 347 25.22 -7.32 -11.00
N ILE A 348 24.65 -8.23 -11.79
CA ILE A 348 25.34 -9.42 -12.27
C ILE A 348 25.67 -9.20 -13.75
N ILE A 349 26.94 -8.96 -14.07
CA ILE A 349 27.34 -8.58 -15.44
C ILE A 349 27.42 -9.81 -16.33
N THR A 350 26.68 -9.79 -17.44
CA THR A 350 26.69 -10.86 -18.44
C THR A 350 26.94 -10.32 -19.86
N GLU A 351 27.64 -11.09 -20.71
CA GLU A 351 27.96 -10.69 -22.09
C GLU A 351 26.71 -10.54 -22.96
N LYS A 352 25.76 -11.48 -22.79
CA LYS A 352 24.36 -11.33 -23.19
C LYS A 352 23.50 -11.43 -21.95
N VAL A 353 22.56 -10.49 -21.78
CA VAL A 353 21.43 -10.75 -20.89
C VAL A 353 20.56 -11.78 -21.61
N GLU A 354 20.82 -13.06 -21.31
CA GLU A 354 19.78 -14.04 -21.50
C GLU A 354 18.64 -13.71 -20.52
N PRO A 355 17.38 -13.85 -20.96
CA PRO A 355 16.21 -13.52 -20.15
C PRO A 355 16.34 -14.06 -18.73
N THR A 356 16.27 -13.15 -17.76
CA THR A 356 16.53 -13.42 -16.34
C THR A 356 15.65 -14.59 -15.88
N THR A 357 16.28 -15.68 -15.45
CA THR A 357 15.56 -16.79 -14.82
C THR A 357 15.06 -16.30 -13.47
N ILE A 358 13.76 -16.08 -13.33
CA ILE A 358 13.18 -15.81 -12.01
C ILE A 358 13.01 -17.16 -11.34
N THR A 359 13.84 -17.44 -10.34
CA THR A 359 13.60 -18.56 -9.42
C THR A 359 12.54 -18.10 -8.42
N ILE A 360 11.29 -18.51 -8.64
CA ILE A 360 10.23 -18.44 -7.62
C ILE A 360 10.37 -19.70 -6.75
N PRO A 361 10.21 -19.65 -5.41
CA PRO A 361 10.30 -20.85 -4.58
C PRO A 361 9.29 -21.92 -5.02
N GLU A 362 9.72 -23.18 -4.91
CA GLU A 362 9.11 -24.45 -5.37
C GLU A 362 9.26 -24.78 -6.87
N ASP A 363 10.39 -25.41 -7.20
CA ASP A 363 10.70 -26.19 -8.43
C ASP A 363 10.33 -25.56 -9.78
N THR A 364 10.12 -24.24 -9.82
CA THR A 364 9.59 -23.55 -10.98
C THR A 364 10.61 -22.54 -11.49
N LYS A 365 11.44 -22.98 -12.44
CA LYS A 365 12.27 -22.08 -13.24
C LYS A 365 11.41 -21.46 -14.33
N ILE A 366 11.16 -20.14 -14.25
CA ILE A 366 10.48 -19.40 -15.31
C ILE A 366 11.53 -18.88 -16.28
N PHE A 367 11.42 -19.25 -17.54
CA PHE A 367 12.27 -18.76 -18.62
C PHE A 367 11.46 -17.82 -19.52
N GLU A 368 11.96 -16.62 -19.75
CA GLU A 368 11.45 -15.70 -20.78
C GLU A 368 12.20 -15.98 -22.09
N LEU A 369 11.59 -15.76 -23.27
CA LEU A 369 12.28 -15.94 -24.56
C LEU A 369 11.82 -14.84 -25.51
N LYS A 370 12.75 -14.02 -26.02
CA LYS A 370 12.48 -13.05 -27.08
C LYS A 370 12.68 -13.70 -28.44
N LEU A 371 11.60 -13.91 -29.16
CA LEU A 371 11.65 -14.41 -30.54
C LEU A 371 11.98 -13.27 -31.51
N LYS A 372 12.95 -13.51 -32.39
CA LYS A 372 13.23 -12.60 -33.51
C LYS A 372 12.49 -13.01 -34.79
N TRP A 373 12.32 -14.29 -35.11
CA TRP A 373 11.56 -14.77 -36.28
C TRP A 373 11.10 -16.23 -36.04
N GLY A 374 9.81 -16.54 -36.24
CA GLY A 374 9.22 -17.89 -36.09
C GLY A 374 7.81 -17.91 -35.50
N THR A 375 7.04 -19.00 -35.70
CA THR A 375 5.73 -19.14 -35.06
C THR A 375 5.88 -19.58 -33.60
N ILE A 376 4.87 -19.26 -32.79
CA ILE A 376 4.84 -19.60 -31.37
C ILE A 376 4.84 -21.12 -31.13
N THR A 377 4.27 -21.86 -32.07
CA THR A 377 4.16 -23.31 -32.08
C THR A 377 5.54 -23.94 -32.23
N ASP A 378 6.32 -23.49 -33.22
CA ASP A 378 7.69 -23.96 -33.46
C ASP A 378 8.60 -23.73 -32.23
N THR A 379 8.35 -22.64 -31.51
CA THR A 379 9.12 -22.29 -30.32
C THR A 379 8.79 -23.20 -29.15
N LYS A 380 7.49 -23.45 -28.90
CA LYS A 380 7.07 -24.39 -27.85
C LYS A 380 7.61 -25.79 -28.13
N GLU A 381 7.66 -26.21 -29.39
CA GLU A 381 8.27 -27.48 -29.77
C GLU A 381 9.78 -27.53 -29.56
N LYS A 382 10.52 -26.46 -29.89
CA LYS A 382 11.96 -26.37 -29.62
C LYS A 382 12.25 -26.47 -28.11
N ILE A 383 11.50 -25.74 -27.28
CA ILE A 383 11.62 -25.79 -25.83
C ILE A 383 11.34 -27.20 -25.29
N LYS A 384 10.27 -27.87 -25.78
CA LYS A 384 9.96 -29.26 -25.43
C LYS A 384 11.09 -30.21 -25.86
N LYS A 385 11.63 -30.07 -27.08
CA LYS A 385 12.73 -30.90 -27.59
C LYS A 385 14.01 -30.72 -26.76
N GLU A 386 14.35 -29.49 -26.40
CA GLU A 386 15.54 -29.18 -25.61
C GLU A 386 15.43 -29.67 -24.16
N ALA A 387 14.26 -29.51 -23.54
CA ALA A 387 14.00 -30.09 -22.22
C ALA A 387 14.02 -31.62 -22.24
N LYS A 388 13.46 -32.25 -23.29
CA LYS A 388 13.50 -33.71 -23.46
C LYS A 388 14.93 -34.25 -23.57
N LYS A 389 15.83 -33.53 -24.25
CA LYS A 389 17.27 -33.85 -24.28
C LYS A 389 17.93 -33.82 -22.89
N GLN A 390 17.38 -33.05 -21.96
CA GLN A 390 17.87 -32.91 -20.58
C GLN A 390 17.11 -33.79 -19.58
N GLY A 391 16.28 -34.74 -20.04
CA GLY A 391 15.46 -35.60 -19.17
C GLY A 391 14.34 -34.87 -18.43
N GLN A 392 13.90 -33.73 -18.97
CA GLN A 392 12.88 -32.87 -18.36
C GLN A 392 11.63 -32.78 -19.22
N GLU A 393 10.48 -32.57 -18.57
CA GLU A 393 9.22 -32.20 -19.20
C GLU A 393 8.90 -30.73 -18.99
N VAL A 394 8.06 -30.18 -19.87
CA VAL A 394 7.73 -28.75 -19.91
C VAL A 394 6.24 -28.53 -19.91
N GLU A 395 5.75 -27.78 -18.93
CA GLU A 395 4.38 -27.32 -18.84
C GLU A 395 4.31 -25.81 -19.09
N PHE A 396 3.42 -25.36 -19.99
CA PHE A 396 3.30 -23.94 -20.36
C PHE A 396 2.09 -23.31 -19.65
N PHE A 397 2.29 -22.27 -18.85
CA PHE A 397 1.22 -21.65 -18.05
C PHE A 397 0.58 -20.44 -18.70
N LYS A 398 1.38 -19.61 -19.39
CA LYS A 398 0.87 -18.36 -19.95
C LYS A 398 1.63 -18.00 -21.19
N THR A 399 0.90 -17.54 -22.20
CA THR A 399 1.51 -17.07 -23.43
C THR A 399 0.86 -15.76 -23.86
N GLN A 400 1.63 -14.68 -23.92
CA GLN A 400 1.13 -13.34 -24.22
C GLN A 400 1.85 -12.78 -25.46
N LYS A 401 1.09 -12.36 -26.46
CA LYS A 401 1.64 -11.68 -27.65
C LYS A 401 1.94 -10.22 -27.29
N LEU A 402 3.20 -9.81 -27.42
CA LEU A 402 3.64 -8.45 -27.09
C LEU A 402 3.61 -7.52 -28.31
N LYS A 403 4.02 -8.01 -29.49
CA LYS A 403 3.92 -7.34 -30.80
C LYS A 403 4.03 -8.35 -31.94
N LYS A 404 3.91 -7.94 -33.20
CA LYS A 404 4.06 -8.83 -34.37
C LYS A 404 5.40 -9.58 -34.27
N GLY A 405 5.34 -10.91 -34.16
CA GLY A 405 6.52 -11.79 -34.02
C GLY A 405 7.14 -11.88 -32.61
N LEU A 406 6.61 -11.19 -31.59
CA LEU A 406 7.15 -11.23 -30.23
C LEU A 406 6.12 -11.77 -29.23
N TYR A 407 6.54 -12.80 -28.49
CA TYR A 407 5.70 -13.50 -27.52
C TYR A 407 6.44 -13.63 -26.18
N LEU A 408 5.71 -13.45 -25.09
CA LEU A 408 6.12 -13.84 -23.74
C LEU A 408 5.55 -15.24 -23.48
N VAL A 409 6.40 -16.21 -23.18
CA VAL A 409 5.99 -17.58 -22.88
C VAL A 409 6.48 -17.91 -21.47
N ARG A 410 5.57 -18.28 -20.56
CA ARG A 410 5.90 -18.77 -19.21
C ARG A 410 5.68 -20.27 -19.15
N TYR A 411 6.68 -21.00 -18.66
CA TYR A 411 6.63 -22.46 -18.55
C TYR A 411 7.43 -22.96 -17.35
N LYS A 412 7.15 -24.19 -16.88
CA LYS A 412 7.89 -24.92 -15.83
C LYS A 412 8.58 -26.10 -16.47
N LYS A 413 9.83 -26.34 -16.07
CA LYS A 413 10.53 -27.58 -16.34
C LYS A 413 10.51 -28.45 -15.09
N PHE A 414 10.17 -29.72 -15.22
CA PHE A 414 10.27 -30.70 -14.13
C PHE A 414 10.95 -31.97 -14.64
N ARG A 415 11.68 -32.65 -13.76
CA ARG A 415 12.26 -33.96 -14.10
C ARG A 415 11.17 -35.01 -14.04
N LYS A 416 11.15 -35.94 -15.00
CA LYS A 416 10.39 -37.18 -14.83
C LYS A 416 10.94 -37.90 -13.61
N LYS A 417 10.05 -38.26 -12.68
CA LYS A 417 10.38 -39.24 -11.64
C LYS A 417 10.69 -40.58 -12.28
#